data_AF-A0A7J4GUL7-F1
#
_entry.id   AF-A0A7J4GUL7-F1
#
_cell.length_a   1.000
_cell.length_b   1.000
_cell.length_c   1.000
_cell.angle_alpha   90.00
_cell.angle_beta   90.00
_cell.angle_gamma   90.00
#
_symmetry.space_group_name_H-M   'P 1'
#
loop_
_entity.id
_entity.type
_entity.pdbx_description
1 polymer ?
#
loop_
_entity_poly.entity_id
_entity_poly.type
_entity_poly.pdbx_seq_one_letter_code
_entity_poly.pdbx_strand_id
1 'polypeptide(L)'
;MISMDLAWLPVGIGVVIWIMMGMIWYNPKVLGTIWMEHTGLSMEVIEAKIESGETNMGLAIGGSVVSGLVTNMVLGMLIIASSISPIMLALMCSLGFVMTDIGMYGFEGRTWKLYLIDKGWMVIAILISGILHTYL
;
A
#
# COMPACT_ATOMS: atom_id res chain seq x y z
N MET A 1 23.05 -22.93 0.17
CA MET A 1 22.83 -21.82 -0.78
C MET A 1 21.32 -21.67 -0.89
N ILE A 2 20.74 -20.55 -0.46
CA ILE A 2 19.30 -20.31 -0.64
C ILE A 2 19.11 -20.15 -2.14
N SER A 3 18.41 -21.06 -2.80
CA SER A 3 17.97 -20.83 -4.17
C SER A 3 16.96 -19.68 -4.14
N MET A 4 17.30 -18.55 -4.75
CA MET A 4 16.44 -17.37 -4.82
C MET A 4 15.38 -17.53 -5.92
N ASP A 5 14.65 -18.64 -5.90
CA ASP A 5 13.59 -18.91 -6.88
C ASP A 5 12.33 -18.15 -6.45
N LEU A 6 12.29 -16.85 -6.78
CA LEU A 6 11.16 -15.99 -6.50
C LEU A 6 9.95 -16.40 -7.35
N ALA A 7 8.82 -16.68 -6.68
CA ALA A 7 7.55 -16.89 -7.35
C ALA A 7 7.04 -15.57 -7.97
N TRP A 8 7.26 -15.38 -9.27
CA TRP A 8 6.91 -14.13 -9.97
C TRP A 8 5.41 -13.94 -10.18
N LEU A 9 4.63 -15.01 -10.20
CA LEU A 9 3.18 -14.94 -10.37
C LEU A 9 2.47 -14.21 -9.19
N PRO A 10 2.67 -14.60 -7.92
CA PRO A 10 2.09 -13.86 -6.80
C PRO A 10 2.64 -12.42 -6.71
N VAL A 11 3.88 -12.17 -7.12
CA VAL A 11 4.43 -10.81 -7.21
C VAL A 11 3.63 -9.96 -8.20
N GLY A 12 3.44 -10.43 -9.43
CA GLY A 12 2.69 -9.72 -10.46
C GLY A 12 1.24 -9.46 -10.07
N ILE A 13 0.54 -10.47 -9.53
CA ILE A 13 -0.83 -10.32 -9.04
C ILE A 13 -0.87 -9.33 -7.86
N GLY A 14 0.12 -9.39 -6.97
CA GLY A 14 0.25 -8.48 -5.84
C GLY A 14 0.39 -7.01 -6.24
N VAL A 15 1.06 -6.70 -7.36
CA VAL A 15 1.11 -5.33 -7.90
C VAL A 15 -0.28 -4.86 -8.33
N VAL A 16 -1.06 -5.71 -8.99
CA VAL A 16 -2.43 -5.39 -9.39
C VAL A 16 -3.30 -5.16 -8.14
N ILE A 17 -3.19 -6.02 -7.13
CA ILE A 17 -3.90 -5.86 -5.86
C ILE A 17 -3.54 -4.54 -5.18
N TRP A 18 -2.26 -4.15 -5.17
CA TRP A 18 -1.80 -2.91 -4.56
C TRP A 18 -2.52 -1.68 -5.15
N ILE A 19 -2.59 -1.60 -6.48
CA ILE A 19 -3.25 -0.50 -7.19
C ILE A 19 -4.77 -0.55 -6.97
N MET A 20 -5.37 -1.74 -7.12
CA MET A 20 -6.81 -1.92 -6.94
C MET A 20 -7.26 -1.57 -5.52
N MET A 21 -6.48 -1.94 -4.50
CA MET A 21 -6.77 -1.59 -3.12
C MET A 21 -6.77 -0.08 -2.92
N GLY A 22 -5.75 0.63 -3.42
CA GLY A 22 -5.74 2.10 -3.39
C GLY A 22 -6.97 2.71 -4.08
N MET A 23 -7.30 2.24 -5.29
CA MET A 23 -8.46 2.72 -6.05
C MET A 23 -9.79 2.50 -5.32
N ILE A 24 -9.98 1.31 -4.73
CA ILE A 24 -11.19 0.97 -3.99
C ILE A 24 -11.26 1.79 -2.70
N TRP A 25 -10.17 1.91 -1.95
CA TRP A 25 -10.12 2.54 -0.64
C TRP A 25 -10.41 4.04 -0.70
N TYR A 26 -9.78 4.73 -1.66
CA TYR A 26 -9.94 6.17 -1.86
C TYR A 26 -11.15 6.53 -2.73
N ASN A 27 -11.98 5.56 -3.12
CA ASN A 27 -13.24 5.83 -3.78
C ASN A 27 -14.20 6.57 -2.81
N PRO A 28 -14.91 7.63 -3.24
CA PRO A 28 -15.88 8.34 -2.39
C PRO A 28 -16.95 7.44 -1.76
N LYS A 29 -17.28 6.30 -2.40
CA LYS A 29 -18.25 5.31 -1.89
C LYS A 29 -17.70 4.40 -0.79
N VAL A 30 -16.41 4.45 -0.48
CA VAL A 30 -15.74 3.59 0.51
C VAL A 30 -15.19 4.45 1.65
N LEU A 31 -14.00 5.01 1.52
CA LEU A 31 -13.39 5.91 2.51
C LEU A 31 -12.92 7.24 1.91
N GLY A 32 -13.07 7.45 0.60
CA GLY A 32 -12.63 8.65 -0.10
C GLY A 32 -13.23 9.93 0.48
N THR A 33 -14.52 9.97 0.82
CA THR A 33 -15.14 11.17 1.40
C THR A 33 -14.54 11.54 2.76
N ILE A 34 -14.27 10.55 3.61
CA ILE A 34 -13.67 10.76 4.93
C ILE A 34 -12.20 11.19 4.78
N TRP A 35 -11.49 10.62 3.81
CA TRP A 35 -10.13 11.04 3.47
C TRP A 35 -10.09 12.51 2.99
N MET A 36 -11.01 12.92 2.11
CA MET A 36 -11.09 14.29 1.61
C MET A 36 -11.39 15.28 2.74
N GLU A 37 -12.28 14.93 3.67
CA GLU A 37 -12.59 15.75 4.86
C GLU A 37 -11.35 16.00 5.73
N HIS A 38 -10.53 14.96 5.94
CA HIS A 38 -9.34 15.06 6.78
C HIS A 38 -8.11 15.67 6.10
N THR A 39 -8.06 15.67 4.77
CA THR A 39 -6.95 16.23 3.99
C THR A 39 -7.25 17.62 3.43
N GLY A 40 -8.52 18.01 3.35
CA GLY A 40 -8.95 19.23 2.66
C GLY A 40 -8.82 19.15 1.13
N LEU A 41 -8.55 17.95 0.57
CA LEU A 41 -8.38 17.74 -0.86
C LEU A 41 -9.71 17.32 -1.49
N SER A 42 -10.57 18.28 -1.81
CA SER A 42 -11.76 17.99 -2.62
C SER A 42 -11.35 17.55 -4.04
N MET A 43 -12.27 16.91 -4.79
CA MET A 43 -11.99 16.55 -6.18
C MET A 43 -11.65 17.77 -7.04
N GLU A 44 -12.32 18.90 -6.80
CA GLU A 44 -12.02 20.17 -7.49
C GLU A 44 -10.59 20.65 -7.19
N VAL A 45 -10.12 20.53 -5.94
CA VAL A 45 -8.75 20.88 -5.57
C VAL A 45 -7.74 19.93 -6.22
N ILE A 46 -8.04 18.63 -6.26
CA ILE A 46 -7.17 17.63 -6.89
C ILE A 46 -7.06 17.90 -8.40
N GLU A 47 -8.18 18.13 -9.07
CA GLU A 47 -8.24 18.47 -10.49
C GLU A 47 -7.44 19.75 -10.79
N ALA A 48 -7.63 20.82 -10.02
CA ALA A 48 -6.86 22.06 -10.16
C ALA A 48 -5.35 21.85 -9.96
N LYS A 49 -4.94 20.99 -9.03
CA LYS A 49 -3.52 20.63 -8.82
C LYS A 49 -2.93 19.82 -9.96
N ILE A 50 -3.72 18.99 -10.62
CA ILE A 50 -3.30 18.25 -11.81
C ILE A 50 -3.15 19.22 -12.99
N GLU A 51 -4.12 20.10 -13.21
CA GLU A 51 -4.11 21.09 -14.30
C GLU A 51 -2.98 22.11 -14.18
N SER A 52 -2.70 22.58 -12.96
CA SER A 52 -1.57 23.49 -12.68
C SER A 52 -0.20 22.82 -12.75
N GLY A 53 -0.15 21.48 -12.83
CA GLY A 53 1.09 20.70 -12.84
C GLY A 53 1.74 20.51 -11.48
N GLU A 54 1.12 20.97 -10.38
CA GLU A 54 1.57 20.70 -9.01
C GLU A 54 1.54 19.19 -8.69
N THR A 55 0.59 18.46 -9.30
CA THR A 55 0.46 17.00 -9.17
C THR A 55 0.67 16.32 -10.51
N ASN A 56 1.75 15.55 -10.62
CA ASN A 56 1.98 14.70 -11.78
C ASN A 56 1.33 13.33 -11.59
N MET A 57 0.16 13.13 -12.20
CA MET A 57 -0.61 11.89 -12.08
C MET A 57 0.14 10.66 -12.64
N GLY A 58 0.96 10.86 -13.68
CA GLY A 58 1.81 9.79 -14.22
C GLY A 58 2.85 9.31 -13.21
N LEU A 59 3.48 10.23 -12.47
CA LEU A 59 4.38 9.87 -11.37
C LEU A 59 3.65 9.25 -10.19
N ALA A 60 2.43 9.69 -9.86
CA ALA A 60 1.63 9.10 -8.78
C ALA A 60 1.25 7.64 -9.09
N ILE A 61 0.75 7.38 -10.30
CA ILE A 61 0.39 6.03 -10.75
C ILE A 61 1.65 5.16 -10.90
N GLY A 62 2.69 5.67 -11.57
CA GLY A 62 3.96 4.96 -11.74
C GLY A 62 4.63 4.63 -10.41
N GLY A 63 4.61 5.57 -9.47
CA GLY A 63 5.06 5.35 -8.09
C GLY A 63 4.28 4.24 -7.40
N SER A 64 2.96 4.19 -7.57
CA SER A 64 2.11 3.13 -7.00
C SER A 64 2.45 1.75 -7.57
N VAL A 65 2.72 1.65 -8.87
CA VAL A 65 3.17 0.40 -9.52
C VAL A 65 4.51 -0.05 -8.94
N VAL A 66 5.48 0.88 -8.84
CA VAL A 66 6.82 0.58 -8.29
C VAL A 66 6.73 0.17 -6.83
N SER A 67 5.93 0.87 -6.01
CA SER A 67 5.70 0.51 -4.61
C SER A 67 5.10 -0.89 -4.50
N GLY A 68 4.05 -1.21 -5.26
CA GLY A 68 3.47 -2.55 -5.28
C GLY A 68 4.48 -3.62 -5.67
N LEU A 69 5.28 -3.37 -6.71
CA LEU A 69 6.33 -4.29 -7.15
C LEU A 69 7.38 -4.53 -6.06
N VAL A 70 7.95 -3.46 -5.50
CA VAL A 70 8.99 -3.55 -4.46
C VAL A 70 8.44 -4.25 -3.22
N THR A 71 7.25 -3.88 -2.75
CA THR A 71 6.62 -4.50 -1.58
C THR A 71 6.43 -6.00 -1.78
N ASN A 72 5.89 -6.42 -2.92
CA ASN A 72 5.65 -7.85 -3.18
C ASN A 72 6.94 -8.63 -3.41
N MET A 73 7.93 -8.05 -4.11
CA MET A 73 9.24 -8.67 -4.28
C MET A 73 9.95 -8.87 -2.94
N VAL A 74 9.98 -7.83 -2.10
CA VAL A 74 10.61 -7.90 -0.77
C VAL A 74 9.89 -8.90 0.11
N LEU A 75 8.55 -8.89 0.15
CA LEU A 75 7.79 -9.89 0.90
C LEU A 75 8.11 -11.31 0.43
N GLY A 76 8.10 -11.56 -0.89
CA GLY A 76 8.45 -12.86 -1.46
C GLY A 76 9.87 -13.32 -1.09
N MET A 77 10.85 -12.41 -1.12
CA MET A 77 12.23 -12.72 -0.68
C MET A 77 12.30 -13.04 0.82
N LEU A 78 11.59 -12.29 1.65
CA LEU A 78 11.52 -12.55 3.10
C LEU A 78 10.87 -13.91 3.38
N ILE A 79 9.82 -14.27 2.63
CA ILE A 79 9.16 -15.58 2.75
C ILE A 79 10.17 -16.69 2.47
N ILE A 80 10.90 -16.62 1.34
CA ILE A 80 11.92 -17.63 0.97
C ILE A 80 13.04 -17.71 2.01
N ALA A 81 13.44 -16.57 2.58
CA ALA A 81 14.51 -16.50 3.57
C ALA A 81 14.08 -16.90 5.00
N SER A 82 12.79 -17.15 5.24
CA SER A 82 12.24 -17.43 6.56
C SER A 82 11.62 -18.81 6.66
N SER A 83 11.46 -19.30 7.88
CA SER A 83 10.63 -20.49 8.18
C SER A 83 9.24 -20.09 8.74
N ILE A 84 8.90 -18.80 8.69
CA ILE A 84 7.62 -18.27 9.16
C ILE A 84 6.59 -18.47 8.05
N SER A 85 5.34 -18.79 8.40
CA SER A 85 4.28 -18.92 7.39
C SER A 85 4.10 -17.61 6.60
N PRO A 86 3.85 -17.65 5.28
CA PRO A 86 3.76 -16.45 4.47
C PRO A 86 2.72 -15.43 4.97
N ILE A 87 1.57 -15.91 5.45
CA ILE A 87 0.52 -15.06 6.01
C ILE A 87 0.98 -14.38 7.31
N MET A 88 1.64 -15.11 8.21
CA MET A 88 2.14 -14.55 9.47
C MET A 88 3.26 -13.54 9.20
N LEU A 89 4.16 -13.84 8.26
CA LEU A 89 5.22 -12.93 7.86
C LEU A 89 4.65 -11.67 7.22
N ALA A 90 3.63 -11.79 6.36
CA ALA A 90 2.92 -10.65 5.79
C ALA A 90 2.26 -9.79 6.87
N LEU A 91 1.62 -10.41 7.88
CA LEU A 91 1.07 -9.68 9.02
C LEU A 91 2.18 -8.91 9.76
N MET A 92 3.29 -9.56 10.10
CA MET A 92 4.41 -8.92 10.80
C MET A 92 5.02 -7.79 9.98
N CYS A 93 5.26 -7.98 8.68
CA CYS A 93 5.77 -6.96 7.77
C CYS A 93 4.81 -5.79 7.64
N SER A 94 3.50 -6.06 7.51
CA SER A 94 2.49 -5.01 7.37
C SER A 94 2.44 -4.11 8.60
N LEU A 95 2.42 -4.70 9.81
CA LEU A 95 2.48 -3.96 11.06
C LEU A 95 3.82 -3.23 11.19
N GLY A 96 4.94 -3.90 10.90
CA GLY A 96 6.27 -3.30 10.96
C GLY A 96 6.40 -2.05 10.09
N PHE A 97 6.01 -2.13 8.81
CA PHE A 97 6.11 -1.02 7.87
C PHE A 97 5.13 0.10 8.18
N VAL A 98 3.87 -0.22 8.50
CA VAL A 98 2.86 0.79 8.84
C VAL A 98 3.22 1.55 10.11
N MET A 99 3.86 0.90 11.08
CA MET A 99 4.25 1.54 12.33
C MET A 99 5.45 2.49 12.20
N THR A 100 6.21 2.45 11.10
CA THR A 100 7.43 3.27 10.95
C THR A 100 7.19 4.78 11.02
N ASP A 101 6.02 5.26 10.60
CA ASP A 101 5.70 6.68 10.53
C ASP A 101 4.51 7.09 11.42
N ILE A 102 4.09 6.23 12.36
CA ILE A 102 2.98 6.54 13.29
C ILE A 102 3.23 7.83 14.09
N GLY A 103 4.48 8.10 14.48
CA GLY A 103 4.85 9.33 15.17
C GLY A 103 4.81 10.58 14.28
N MET A 104 5.04 10.42 12.98
CA MET A 104 5.03 11.54 12.02
C MET A 104 3.63 12.15 11.91
N TYR A 105 2.57 11.34 12.00
CA TYR A 105 1.20 11.85 12.03
C TYR A 105 0.95 12.79 13.21
N GLY A 106 1.50 12.46 14.38
CA GLY A 106 1.45 13.33 15.55
C GLY A 106 2.22 14.64 15.34
N PHE A 107 3.44 14.55 14.80
CA PHE A 107 4.29 15.73 14.55
C PHE A 107 3.72 16.66 13.46
N GLU A 108 3.05 16.10 12.46
CA GLU A 108 2.40 16.85 11.38
C GLU A 108 1.02 17.40 11.78
N GLY A 109 0.54 17.11 13.00
CA GLY A 109 -0.79 17.52 13.45
C GLY A 109 -1.94 16.85 12.69
N ARG A 110 -1.68 15.72 12.02
CA ARG A 110 -2.71 14.96 11.30
C ARG A 110 -3.58 14.17 12.27
N THR A 111 -4.81 13.87 11.84
CA THR A 111 -5.73 13.09 12.67
C THR A 111 -5.36 11.61 12.68
N TRP A 112 -5.57 10.93 13.81
CA TRP A 112 -5.40 9.47 13.89
C TRP A 112 -6.36 8.69 13.00
N LYS A 113 -7.52 9.27 12.67
CA LYS A 113 -8.44 8.72 11.67
C LYS A 113 -7.80 8.69 10.29
N LEU A 114 -7.10 9.75 9.90
CA LEU A 114 -6.39 9.81 8.63
C LEU A 114 -5.28 8.76 8.56
N TYR A 115 -4.56 8.53 9.67
CA TYR A 115 -3.55 7.46 9.73
C TYR A 115 -4.15 6.08 9.41
N LEU A 116 -5.28 5.73 10.02
CA LEU A 116 -5.95 4.46 9.75
C LEU A 116 -6.43 4.34 8.31
N ILE A 117 -6.86 5.45 7.70
CA ILE A 117 -7.28 5.48 6.29
C ILE A 117 -6.06 5.26 5.39
N ASP A 118 -4.99 6.03 5.60
CA ASP A 118 -3.81 6.00 4.73
C ASP A 118 -3.01 4.70 4.83
N LYS A 119 -3.06 4.03 5.99
CA LYS A 119 -2.31 2.79 6.23
C LYS A 119 -3.14 1.52 6.18
N GLY A 120 -4.44 1.60 6.44
CA GLY A 120 -5.31 0.43 6.56
C GLY A 120 -5.36 -0.43 5.30
N TRP A 121 -5.44 0.20 4.13
CA TRP A 121 -5.44 -0.53 2.86
C TRP A 121 -4.10 -1.23 2.59
N MET A 122 -2.98 -0.64 3.01
CA MET A 122 -1.65 -1.23 2.84
C MET A 122 -1.52 -2.52 3.65
N VAL A 123 -2.07 -2.54 4.88
CA VAL A 123 -2.12 -3.75 5.70
C VAL A 123 -2.89 -4.85 4.96
N ILE A 124 -4.07 -4.54 4.45
CA ILE A 124 -4.91 -5.50 3.74
C ILE A 124 -4.22 -5.99 2.46
N ALA A 125 -3.62 -5.09 1.68
CA ALA A 125 -2.91 -5.44 0.46
C ALA A 125 -1.74 -6.40 0.74
N ILE A 126 -0.93 -6.14 1.76
CA ILE A 126 0.19 -7.01 2.15
C ILE A 126 -0.32 -8.36 2.66
N LEU A 127 -1.41 -8.40 3.41
CA LEU A 127 -2.02 -9.66 3.85
C LEU A 127 -2.52 -10.50 2.66
N ILE A 128 -3.16 -9.88 1.68
CA ILE A 128 -3.56 -10.55 0.44
C ILE A 128 -2.31 -11.08 -0.29
N SER A 129 -1.22 -10.33 -0.35
CA SER A 129 0.04 -10.83 -0.91
C SER A 129 0.57 -12.06 -0.18
N GLY A 130 0.53 -12.08 1.16
CA GLY A 130 0.89 -13.27 1.95
C GLY A 130 0.03 -14.49 1.62
N ILE A 131 -1.28 -14.28 1.37
CA ILE A 131 -2.19 -15.32 0.89
C ILE A 131 -1.80 -15.79 -0.51
N LEU A 132 -1.54 -14.88 -1.45
CA LEU A 132 -1.12 -15.23 -2.82
C LEU A 132 0.15 -16.10 -2.81
N HIS A 133 1.16 -15.70 -2.05
CA HIS A 133 2.41 -16.45 -1.89
C HIS A 133 2.24 -17.78 -1.14
N THR A 134 1.10 -18.03 -0.48
CA THR A 134 0.80 -19.33 0.14
C THR A 134 0.24 -20.32 -0.88
N TYR A 135 -0.49 -19.84 -1.89
CA TYR A 135 -1.30 -20.68 -2.78
C TYR A 135 -0.84 -20.71 -4.24
N LEU A 136 0.07 -19.82 -4.64
CA LEU A 136 0.61 -19.68 -6.01
C LEU A 136 2.14 -19.74 -6.00
#